data_AF-A0A7Y9L5N4-F1
#
_entry.id   AF-A0A7Y9L5N4-F1
#
_cell.length_a   1.000
_cell.length_b   1.000
_cell.length_c   1.000
_cell.angle_alpha   90.00
_cell.angle_beta   90.00
_cell.angle_gamma   90.00
#
_symmetry.space_group_name_H-M   'P 1'
#
loop_
_entity.id
_entity.type
_entity.pdbx_description
1 polymer ?
#
loop_
_entity_poly.entity_id
_entity_poly.type
_entity_poly.pdbx_seq_one_letter_code
_entity_poly.pdbx_strand_id
1 'polypeptide(L)'
;MYFKSCLSFIILTVFIVSCKHSTKTNKTAVQHKPTLLTRKVDSVVNVKNDTTIDYPCAIVIYPSVKAISKLKKTYSEDDYNTIVDDNQNYMDESLTYLDSVKTKKIQRESMGTVSFKTASGNIFEMKLDTLGWAVLLFNGKNKPIQADMTVFADNYKTYMK
;
A
#
# COMPACT_ATOMS: atom_id res chain seq x y z
N MET A 1 28.59 49.41 -58.29
CA MET A 1 28.38 48.84 -59.63
C MET A 1 27.58 47.55 -59.49
N TYR A 2 26.38 47.51 -60.11
CA TYR A 2 25.52 46.36 -60.51
C TYR A 2 25.31 45.20 -59.51
N PHE A 3 24.13 44.96 -58.90
CA PHE A 3 22.75 44.71 -59.42
C PHE A 3 22.60 43.46 -60.31
N LYS A 4 21.94 42.42 -59.77
CA LYS A 4 21.09 41.39 -60.44
C LYS A 4 20.61 40.40 -59.35
N SER A 5 19.35 40.47 -58.88
CA SER A 5 18.14 39.77 -59.41
C SER A 5 18.31 38.24 -59.37
N CYS A 6 17.47 37.45 -58.69
CA CYS A 6 16.05 37.24 -59.02
C CYS A 6 15.39 36.30 -57.97
N LEU A 7 14.12 36.58 -57.63
CA LEU A 7 13.00 35.64 -57.29
C LEU A 7 13.22 34.57 -56.19
N SER A 8 12.33 34.34 -55.22
CA SER A 8 10.86 34.47 -55.23
C SER A 8 10.31 34.45 -53.80
N PHE A 9 9.12 35.04 -53.65
CA PHE A 9 8.31 35.21 -52.46
C PHE A 9 8.06 33.93 -51.65
N ILE A 10 7.97 34.05 -50.31
CA ILE A 10 6.72 33.87 -49.55
C ILE A 10 6.85 34.59 -48.20
N ILE A 11 5.97 35.55 -48.00
CA ILE A 11 5.72 36.27 -46.74
C ILE A 11 4.74 35.42 -45.93
N LEU A 12 5.08 35.11 -44.68
CA LEU A 12 4.07 35.09 -43.61
C LEU A 12 4.73 35.38 -42.25
N THR A 13 4.79 36.66 -41.91
CA THR A 13 5.16 37.14 -40.58
C THR A 13 4.03 36.82 -39.60
N VAL A 14 4.26 35.88 -38.68
CA VAL A 14 3.43 35.75 -37.48
C VAL A 14 4.11 36.55 -36.37
N PHE A 15 3.61 37.77 -36.15
CA PHE A 15 3.81 38.49 -34.91
C PHE A 15 3.05 37.76 -33.80
N ILE A 16 3.77 37.15 -32.86
CA ILE A 16 3.24 36.88 -31.54
C ILE A 16 4.16 37.49 -30.50
N VAL A 17 3.69 38.65 -30.04
CA VAL A 17 4.06 39.34 -28.81
C VAL A 17 4.04 38.33 -27.67
N SER A 18 5.21 37.99 -27.12
CA SER A 18 5.26 37.29 -25.84
C SER A 18 5.34 38.33 -24.73
N CYS A 19 4.24 38.42 -23.97
CA CYS A 19 4.06 39.35 -22.87
C CYS A 19 5.07 39.12 -21.74
N LYS A 20 5.50 40.24 -21.16
CA LYS A 20 6.31 40.33 -19.94
C LYS A 20 5.75 39.45 -18.83
N HIS A 21 6.65 38.71 -18.22
CA HIS A 21 6.48 38.01 -16.94
C HIS A 21 6.19 39.02 -15.82
N SER A 22 5.00 38.97 -15.22
CA SER A 22 4.79 39.29 -13.81
C SER A 22 3.48 38.67 -13.31
N THR A 23 3.67 37.69 -12.41
CA THR A 23 2.85 37.33 -11.24
C THR A 23 1.45 37.93 -11.10
N LYS A 24 0.44 37.06 -11.01
CA LYS A 24 -0.24 36.70 -9.73
C LYS A 24 -1.45 35.75 -9.97
N THR A 25 -1.60 34.84 -8.99
CA THR A 25 -2.86 34.29 -8.44
C THR A 25 -3.73 33.26 -9.19
N ASN A 26 -3.97 32.16 -8.46
CA ASN A 26 -5.25 31.49 -8.18
C ASN A 26 -6.16 30.93 -9.32
N LYS A 27 -6.28 29.59 -9.23
CA LYS A 27 -7.48 28.72 -9.34
C LYS A 27 -8.14 28.45 -10.71
N THR A 28 -8.33 27.14 -10.93
CA THR A 28 -9.50 26.42 -11.52
C THR A 28 -9.32 25.73 -12.89
N ALA A 29 -9.19 24.40 -12.80
CA ALA A 29 -9.68 23.28 -13.62
C ALA A 29 -9.95 23.41 -15.15
N VAL A 30 -9.38 22.47 -15.92
CA VAL A 30 -10.08 21.76 -17.01
C VAL A 30 -9.68 20.28 -17.02
N GLN A 31 -10.69 19.44 -17.24
CA GLN A 31 -10.75 17.99 -17.19
C GLN A 31 -9.85 17.29 -18.22
N HIS A 32 -9.01 16.37 -17.73
CA HIS A 32 -8.80 15.09 -18.39
C HIS A 32 -9.61 14.06 -17.60
N LYS A 33 -10.43 13.24 -18.27
CA LYS A 33 -11.04 12.04 -17.67
C LYS A 33 -10.01 10.89 -17.75
N PRO A 34 -9.29 10.55 -16.67
CA PRO A 34 -8.95 9.16 -16.46
C PRO A 34 -10.24 8.45 -16.03
N THR A 35 -10.60 7.39 -16.76
CA THR A 35 -11.63 6.44 -16.36
C THR A 35 -11.33 5.98 -14.94
N LEU A 36 -12.06 6.52 -13.97
CA LEU A 36 -12.11 6.04 -12.60
C LEU A 36 -12.70 4.63 -12.66
N LEU A 37 -11.82 3.63 -12.69
CA LEU A 37 -12.16 2.35 -12.06
C LEU A 37 -12.24 2.63 -10.56
N THR A 38 -13.37 3.19 -10.11
CA THR A 38 -13.79 3.12 -8.72
C THR A 38 -14.05 1.66 -8.38
N ARG A 39 -12.97 0.91 -8.14
CA ARG A 39 -13.02 -0.30 -7.34
C ARG A 39 -13.36 0.17 -5.93
N LYS A 40 -14.59 -0.14 -5.47
CA LYS A 40 -14.90 -0.09 -4.03
C LYS A 40 -13.80 -0.88 -3.33
N VAL A 41 -12.94 -0.19 -2.60
CA VAL A 41 -11.97 -0.81 -1.71
C VAL A 41 -12.79 -1.41 -0.57
N ASP A 42 -12.81 -2.74 -0.50
CA ASP A 42 -13.42 -3.45 0.62
C ASP A 42 -12.65 -3.11 1.90
N SER A 43 -13.24 -2.19 2.66
CA SER A 43 -13.09 -1.89 4.10
C SER A 43 -11.79 -2.39 4.77
N VAL A 44 -10.73 -1.59 4.72
CA VAL A 44 -9.68 -1.65 5.74
C VAL A 44 -10.29 -1.10 7.02
N VAL A 45 -10.63 -1.98 7.96
CA VAL A 45 -11.13 -1.56 9.27
C VAL A 45 -9.94 -1.40 10.21
N ASN A 46 -9.70 -0.17 10.67
CA ASN A 46 -8.79 0.09 11.79
C ASN A 46 -9.50 -0.30 13.09
N VAL A 47 -9.18 -1.49 13.59
CA VAL A 47 -9.82 -2.06 14.77
C VAL A 47 -9.02 -1.66 16.02
N LYS A 48 -9.69 -1.05 17.02
CA LYS A 48 -9.09 -0.72 18.32
C LYS A 48 -8.67 -1.99 19.07
N ASN A 49 -7.69 -1.83 19.97
CA ASN A 49 -6.95 -2.90 20.66
C ASN A 49 -7.78 -3.99 21.37
N ASP A 50 -9.07 -3.76 21.65
CA ASP A 50 -9.90 -4.67 22.47
C ASP A 50 -10.96 -5.46 21.68
N THR A 51 -10.82 -5.57 20.37
CA THR A 51 -11.83 -6.24 19.55
C THR A 51 -11.47 -7.70 19.32
N THR A 52 -12.36 -8.60 19.77
CA THR A 52 -12.31 -10.01 19.41
C THR A 52 -12.82 -10.21 17.99
N ILE A 53 -12.02 -10.86 17.16
CA ILE A 53 -12.33 -11.16 15.76
C ILE A 53 -12.95 -12.56 15.70
N ASP A 54 -14.16 -12.65 15.17
CA ASP A 54 -14.95 -13.90 15.13
C ASP A 54 -15.35 -14.30 13.70
N TYR A 55 -14.72 -13.70 12.69
CA TYR A 55 -14.97 -13.99 11.28
C TYR A 55 -13.66 -14.27 10.52
N PRO A 56 -13.70 -15.05 9.42
CA PRO A 56 -12.52 -15.30 8.60
C PRO A 56 -11.94 -14.01 8.02
N CYS A 57 -10.63 -13.80 8.18
CA CYS A 57 -9.94 -12.60 7.71
C CYS A 57 -8.41 -12.78 7.68
N ALA A 58 -7.74 -11.80 7.09
CA ALA A 58 -6.30 -11.60 7.24
C ALA A 58 -6.02 -10.36 8.10
N ILE A 59 -5.04 -10.46 9.01
CA ILE A 59 -4.52 -9.33 9.78
C ILE A 59 -3.19 -8.93 9.17
N VAL A 60 -3.11 -7.72 8.64
CA VAL A 60 -1.94 -7.14 8.00
C VAL A 60 -1.23 -6.28 9.04
N ILE A 61 -0.03 -6.69 9.43
CA ILE A 61 0.73 -6.08 10.51
C ILE A 61 1.92 -5.33 9.93
N TYR A 62 2.01 -4.06 10.28
CA TYR A 62 3.17 -3.22 10.00
C TYR A 62 3.94 -2.95 11.28
N PRO A 63 5.27 -2.73 11.21
CA PRO A 63 6.04 -2.40 12.39
C PRO A 63 5.55 -1.09 13.02
N SER A 64 5.39 -1.08 14.34
CA SER A 64 5.13 0.16 15.09
C SER A 64 6.32 1.12 15.02
N VAL A 65 6.09 2.40 15.32
CA VAL A 65 7.16 3.41 15.40
C VAL A 65 8.30 2.97 16.33
N LYS A 66 7.98 2.29 17.44
CA LYS A 66 8.96 1.74 18.36
C LYS A 66 9.79 0.62 17.71
N ALA A 67 9.15 -0.26 16.96
CA ALA A 67 9.84 -1.33 16.22
C ALA A 67 10.76 -0.76 15.14
N ILE A 68 10.29 0.21 14.33
CA ILE A 68 11.11 0.91 13.33
C ILE A 68 12.30 1.61 13.98
N SER A 69 12.07 2.32 15.09
CA SER A 69 13.14 3.03 15.81
C SER A 69 14.19 2.07 16.37
N LYS A 70 13.78 0.87 16.80
CA LYS A 70 14.70 -0.18 17.22
C LYS A 70 15.50 -0.70 16.03
N LEU A 71 14.84 -1.00 14.91
CA LEU A 71 15.48 -1.52 13.71
C LEU A 71 16.58 -0.57 13.21
N LYS A 72 16.29 0.72 13.11
CA LYS A 72 17.26 1.77 12.72
C LYS A 72 18.49 1.88 13.65
N LYS A 73 18.33 1.53 14.93
CA LYS A 73 19.43 1.55 15.90
C LYS A 73 20.26 0.27 15.88
N THR A 74 19.68 -0.84 15.41
CA THR A 74 20.31 -2.16 15.41
C THR A 74 21.13 -2.41 14.15
N TYR A 75 20.70 -1.86 13.01
CA TYR A 75 21.32 -2.11 11.70
C TYR A 75 21.98 -0.87 11.12
N SER A 76 22.91 -1.06 10.19
CA SER A 76 23.43 0.03 9.37
C SER A 76 22.30 0.64 8.52
N GLU A 77 22.49 1.83 7.97
CA GLU A 77 21.48 2.46 7.11
C GLU A 77 21.19 1.60 5.86
N ASP A 78 22.23 1.07 5.22
CA ASP A 78 22.09 0.23 4.03
C ASP A 78 21.36 -1.09 4.33
N ASP A 79 21.71 -1.76 5.44
CA ASP A 79 21.03 -2.99 5.87
C ASP A 79 19.58 -2.72 6.27
N TYR A 80 19.33 -1.63 6.99
CA TYR A 80 17.98 -1.21 7.37
C TYR A 80 17.12 -0.98 6.13
N ASN A 81 17.65 -0.25 5.13
CA ASN A 81 16.93 0.03 3.90
C ASN A 81 16.62 -1.25 3.12
N THR A 82 17.59 -2.17 3.02
CA THR A 82 17.39 -3.48 2.38
C THR A 82 16.31 -4.30 3.09
N ILE A 83 16.36 -4.38 4.43
CA ILE A 83 15.34 -5.10 5.21
C ILE A 83 13.94 -4.53 4.99
N VAL A 84 13.81 -3.20 5.00
CA VAL A 84 12.51 -2.54 4.79
C VAL A 84 11.98 -2.82 3.40
N ASP A 85 12.82 -2.70 2.37
CA ASP A 85 12.43 -2.88 0.97
C ASP A 85 11.95 -4.31 0.72
N ASP A 86 12.73 -5.32 1.13
CA ASP A 86 12.38 -6.73 0.96
C ASP A 86 11.05 -7.08 1.65
N ASN A 87 10.90 -6.67 2.92
CA ASN A 87 9.68 -6.96 3.68
C ASN A 87 8.46 -6.26 3.09
N GLN A 88 8.63 -5.03 2.60
CA GLN A 88 7.56 -4.29 1.97
C GLN A 88 7.15 -4.93 0.63
N ASN A 89 8.11 -5.39 -0.18
CA ASN A 89 7.82 -6.12 -1.41
C ASN A 89 6.96 -7.37 -1.16
N TYR A 90 7.37 -8.24 -0.22
CA TYR A 90 6.59 -9.44 0.12
C TYR A 90 5.21 -9.13 0.72
N MET A 91 5.10 -8.04 1.48
CA MET A 91 3.81 -7.56 2.00
C MET A 91 2.88 -7.14 0.85
N ASP A 92 3.39 -6.39 -0.13
CA ASP A 92 2.60 -5.89 -1.25
C ASP A 92 2.13 -7.03 -2.18
N GLU A 93 2.97 -8.04 -2.40
CA GLU A 93 2.58 -9.27 -3.10
C GLU A 93 1.47 -10.01 -2.34
N SER A 94 1.61 -10.15 -1.02
CA SER A 94 0.60 -10.79 -0.16
C SER A 94 -0.73 -10.04 -0.19
N LEU A 95 -0.69 -8.71 -0.13
CA LEU A 95 -1.88 -7.84 -0.21
C LEU A 95 -2.58 -7.94 -1.56
N THR A 96 -1.80 -7.95 -2.65
CA THR A 96 -2.31 -8.15 -4.01
C THR A 96 -3.04 -9.48 -4.13
N TYR A 97 -2.47 -10.55 -3.56
CA TYR A 97 -3.14 -11.85 -3.53
C TYR A 97 -4.43 -11.81 -2.72
N LEU A 98 -4.42 -11.25 -1.51
CA LEU A 98 -5.62 -11.09 -0.66
C LEU A 98 -6.72 -10.30 -1.39
N ASP A 99 -6.36 -9.27 -2.16
CA ASP A 99 -7.29 -8.50 -2.98
C ASP A 99 -7.87 -9.31 -4.15
N SER A 100 -7.08 -10.21 -4.74
CA SER A 100 -7.54 -11.07 -5.83
C SER A 100 -8.60 -12.08 -5.38
N VAL A 101 -8.46 -12.59 -4.15
CA VAL A 101 -9.39 -13.55 -3.54
C VAL A 101 -10.42 -12.88 -2.61
N LYS A 102 -10.44 -11.55 -2.55
CA LYS A 102 -11.41 -10.71 -1.81
C LYS A 102 -11.48 -11.04 -0.31
N THR A 103 -10.33 -11.34 0.31
CA THR A 103 -10.26 -11.58 1.76
C THR A 103 -10.52 -10.29 2.52
N LYS A 104 -11.30 -10.35 3.61
CA LYS A 104 -11.41 -9.25 4.56
C LYS A 104 -10.07 -9.00 5.23
N LYS A 105 -9.62 -7.74 5.25
CA LYS A 105 -8.33 -7.35 5.83
C LYS A 105 -8.54 -6.39 7.00
N ILE A 106 -7.75 -6.59 8.05
CA ILE A 106 -7.64 -5.67 9.18
C ILE A 106 -6.19 -5.23 9.26
N GLN A 107 -5.95 -3.93 9.27
CA GLN A 107 -4.59 -3.39 9.43
C GLN A 107 -4.31 -3.15 10.91
N ARG A 108 -3.11 -3.51 11.36
CA ARG A 108 -2.61 -3.27 12.72
C ARG A 108 -1.15 -2.85 12.69
N GLU A 109 -0.74 -2.09 13.69
CA GLU A 109 0.67 -1.97 14.03
C GLU A 109 1.11 -3.15 14.90
N SER A 110 2.41 -3.43 14.94
CA SER A 110 3.01 -4.45 15.80
C SER A 110 3.05 -4.03 17.27
N MET A 111 1.86 -3.92 17.87
CA MET A 111 1.68 -3.50 19.25
C MET A 111 0.44 -4.13 19.87
N GLY A 112 0.58 -4.57 21.13
CA GLY A 112 -0.52 -5.11 21.92
C GLY A 112 -0.95 -6.49 21.48
N THR A 113 -2.23 -6.78 21.62
CA THR A 113 -2.81 -8.10 21.33
C THR A 113 -3.95 -8.02 20.34
N VAL A 114 -4.28 -9.19 19.79
CA VAL A 114 -5.50 -9.44 19.04
C VAL A 114 -6.09 -10.78 19.51
N SER A 115 -7.39 -10.80 19.73
CA SER A 115 -8.13 -11.98 20.17
C SER A 115 -8.97 -12.51 19.03
N PHE A 116 -8.98 -13.83 18.85
CA PHE A 116 -9.73 -14.52 17.82
C PHE A 116 -10.65 -15.54 18.45
N LYS A 117 -11.94 -15.53 18.08
CA LYS A 117 -12.93 -16.48 18.56
C LYS A 117 -13.36 -17.39 17.43
N THR A 118 -13.18 -18.70 17.59
CA THR A 118 -13.64 -19.69 16.61
C THR A 118 -15.14 -19.89 16.69
N ALA A 119 -15.73 -20.49 15.65
CA ALA A 119 -17.12 -20.93 15.64
C ALA A 119 -17.47 -21.90 16.79
N SER A 120 -16.50 -22.68 17.28
CA SER A 120 -16.65 -23.56 18.45
C SER A 120 -16.58 -22.83 19.79
N GLY A 121 -16.33 -21.52 19.80
CA GLY A 121 -16.20 -20.70 21.00
C GLY A 121 -14.79 -20.64 21.61
N ASN A 122 -13.79 -21.30 21.01
CA ASN A 122 -12.41 -21.22 21.49
C ASN A 122 -11.85 -19.82 21.24
N ILE A 123 -11.11 -19.28 22.22
CA ILE A 123 -10.45 -17.98 22.10
C ILE A 123 -8.94 -18.18 22.01
N PHE A 124 -8.32 -17.55 21.01
CA PHE A 124 -6.88 -17.49 20.85
C PHE A 124 -6.42 -16.04 20.91
N GLU A 125 -5.41 -15.77 21.74
CA GLU A 125 -4.77 -14.46 21.80
C GLU A 125 -3.40 -14.50 21.14
N MET A 126 -3.10 -13.50 20.32
CA MET A 126 -1.79 -13.32 19.71
C MET A 126 -1.20 -11.97 20.10
N LYS A 127 0.04 -11.99 20.59
CA LYS A 127 0.84 -10.79 20.83
C LYS A 127 1.39 -10.28 19.51
N LEU A 128 1.24 -8.99 19.26
CA LEU A 128 1.67 -8.33 18.04
C LEU A 128 3.05 -7.68 18.20
N ASP A 129 3.49 -7.38 19.43
CA ASP A 129 4.75 -6.68 19.71
C ASP A 129 6.01 -7.42 19.22
N THR A 130 5.90 -8.71 18.95
CA THR A 130 7.01 -9.55 18.43
C THR A 130 7.07 -9.59 16.91
N LEU A 131 6.10 -8.97 16.23
CA LEU A 131 5.96 -9.00 14.78
C LEU A 131 6.49 -7.70 14.15
N GLY A 132 6.92 -7.78 12.89
CA GLY A 132 7.32 -6.62 12.09
C GLY A 132 6.33 -6.43 10.95
N TRP A 133 6.76 -6.75 9.74
CA TRP A 133 5.88 -7.04 8.61
C TRP A 133 5.40 -8.48 8.73
N ALA A 134 4.10 -8.68 8.91
CA ALA A 134 3.53 -10.01 9.02
C ALA A 134 2.08 -10.03 8.55
N VAL A 135 1.63 -11.19 8.07
CA VAL A 135 0.22 -11.45 7.80
C VAL A 135 -0.24 -12.63 8.66
N LEU A 136 -1.23 -12.39 9.51
CA LEU A 136 -1.94 -13.47 10.19
C LEU A 136 -3.16 -13.89 9.38
N LEU A 137 -3.38 -15.20 9.25
CA LEU A 137 -4.57 -15.75 8.65
C LEU A 137 -5.45 -16.37 9.73
N PHE A 138 -6.74 -16.07 9.68
CA PHE A 138 -7.75 -16.65 10.54
C PHE A 138 -8.92 -17.16 9.71
N ASN A 139 -9.22 -18.46 9.79
CA ASN A 139 -10.26 -19.10 9.00
C ASN A 139 -11.61 -19.22 9.76
N GLY A 140 -11.73 -18.66 10.97
CA GLY A 140 -12.93 -18.75 11.81
C GLY A 140 -13.12 -20.10 12.54
N LYS A 141 -12.28 -21.10 12.29
CA LYS A 141 -12.45 -22.48 12.80
C LYS A 141 -11.28 -22.92 13.67
N ASN A 142 -10.05 -22.58 13.28
CA ASN A 142 -8.81 -23.05 13.87
C ASN A 142 -8.02 -21.89 14.50
N LYS A 143 -6.95 -22.23 15.24
CA LYS A 143 -5.99 -21.24 15.74
C LYS A 143 -5.43 -20.44 14.55
N PRO A 144 -5.34 -19.10 14.63
CA PRO A 144 -4.69 -18.29 13.60
C PRO A 144 -3.24 -18.70 13.36
N ILE A 145 -2.77 -18.53 12.13
CA ILE A 145 -1.37 -18.75 11.77
C ILE A 145 -0.73 -17.44 11.29
N GLN A 146 0.58 -17.31 11.49
CA GLN A 146 1.38 -16.36 10.73
C GLN A 146 1.74 -17.02 9.40
N ALA A 147 1.30 -16.43 8.29
CA ALA A 147 1.64 -16.91 6.97
C ALA A 147 3.06 -16.47 6.58
N ASP A 148 3.80 -17.35 5.91
CA ASP A 148 5.05 -16.97 5.26
C ASP A 148 4.72 -16.13 4.01
N MET A 149 5.16 -14.88 3.99
CA MET A 149 4.88 -13.95 2.90
C MET A 149 5.62 -14.31 1.61
N THR A 150 6.72 -15.06 1.68
CA THR A 150 7.50 -15.50 0.50
C THR A 150 6.79 -16.58 -0.31
N VAL A 151 5.86 -17.30 0.33
CA VAL A 151 5.04 -18.37 -0.26
C VAL A 151 3.57 -18.21 0.14
N PHE A 152 3.11 -16.96 0.18
CA PHE A 152 1.84 -16.56 0.81
C PHE A 152 0.63 -17.27 0.20
N ALA A 153 0.56 -17.36 -1.12
CA ALA A 153 -0.56 -17.97 -1.82
C ALA A 153 -0.81 -19.43 -1.40
N ASP A 154 0.25 -20.20 -1.19
CA ASP A 154 0.15 -21.61 -0.82
C ASP A 154 -0.22 -21.78 0.65
N ASN A 155 0.32 -20.93 1.53
CA ASN A 155 -0.10 -20.84 2.93
C ASN A 155 -1.60 -20.51 3.02
N TYR A 156 -2.05 -19.51 2.27
CA TYR A 156 -3.45 -19.11 2.21
C TYR A 156 -4.36 -20.25 1.75
N LYS A 157 -4.05 -20.86 0.59
CA LYS A 157 -4.86 -21.96 0.04
C LYS A 157 -4.92 -23.16 0.97
N THR A 158 -3.86 -23.42 1.73
CA THR A 158 -3.82 -24.53 2.67
C THR A 158 -4.69 -24.26 3.90
N TYR A 159 -4.61 -23.05 4.46
CA TYR A 159 -5.20 -22.74 5.76
C TYR A 159 -6.65 -22.19 5.71
N MET A 160 -6.98 -21.37 4.70
CA MET A 160 -8.25 -20.62 4.65
C MET A 160 -9.47 -21.41 4.12
N LYS A 161 -9.40 -22.74 4.09
CA LYS A 161 -10.47 -23.63 3.58
C LYS A 161 -11.65 -23.83 4.56
#